data_AF-A0A9Q9T2G6-F1
#
_entry.id   AF-A0A9Q9T2G6-F1
#
_cell.length_a   1.000
_cell.length_b   1.000
_cell.length_c   1.000
_cell.angle_alpha   90.00
_cell.angle_beta   90.00
_cell.angle_gamma   90.00
#
_symmetry.space_group_name_H-M   'P 1'
#
loop_
_entity.id
_entity.type
_entity.pdbx_description
1 polymer ?
#
loop_
_entity_poly.entity_id
_entity_poly.type
_entity_poly.pdbx_seq_one_letter_code
_entity_poly.pdbx_strand_id
1 'polypeptide(L)'
;MELPDRVVDILAAVGPDTNVLVYDVSARSFAAVIRRTYSKKQANLVPFIDPLEALGDELVLICQVEHGDELVTVVLRARDRTLVAATAIDRSVGLVHITVQELCSRLRASDAPGAGLALEVVSQCPADERVRIFEQGALSTARTFLTKYTMAAEKGFDVRGLDGFARALVPLGDEQLGLCIVQADTSVGITAFAPGRTDVLAAMSVGGLSPGPRPTQETG
;
A
#
# COMPACT_ATOMS: atom_id res chain seq x y z
N MET A 1 5.43 12.19 -27.95
CA MET A 1 4.46 11.66 -26.97
C MET A 1 4.25 12.75 -25.95
N GLU A 2 2.99 13.10 -25.71
CA GLU A 2 2.60 14.12 -24.76
C GLU A 2 2.25 13.45 -23.43
N LEU A 3 2.49 14.16 -22.32
CA LEU A 3 2.07 13.69 -21.00
C LEU A 3 0.54 13.80 -20.90
N PRO A 4 -0.15 12.85 -20.25
CA PRO A 4 -1.55 13.03 -19.93
C PRO A 4 -1.77 14.31 -19.11
N ASP A 5 -2.85 15.05 -19.38
CA ASP A 5 -3.14 16.33 -18.72
C ASP A 5 -3.06 16.22 -17.18
N ARG A 6 -3.61 15.15 -16.61
CA ARG A 6 -3.56 14.92 -15.16
C ARG A 6 -2.14 14.74 -14.62
N VAL A 7 -1.23 14.15 -15.39
CA VAL A 7 0.19 14.04 -15.02
C VAL A 7 0.82 15.43 -15.01
N VAL A 8 0.51 16.28 -15.99
CA VAL A 8 1.00 17.66 -16.06
C VAL A 8 0.52 18.47 -14.86
N ASP A 9 -0.78 18.38 -14.54
CA ASP A 9 -1.40 19.08 -13.42
C ASP A 9 -0.73 18.72 -12.08
N ILE A 10 -0.54 17.42 -11.83
CA ILE A 10 0.08 16.96 -10.58
C ILE A 10 1.54 17.39 -10.53
N LEU A 11 2.31 17.17 -11.59
CA LEU A 11 3.72 17.58 -11.62
C LEU A 11 3.92 19.09 -11.45
N ALA A 12 2.96 19.90 -11.90
CA ALA A 12 2.97 21.36 -11.68
C ALA A 12 2.63 21.75 -10.24
N ALA A 13 1.81 20.95 -9.55
CA ALA A 13 1.45 21.15 -8.14
C ALA A 13 2.51 20.63 -7.16
N VAL A 14 3.37 19.72 -7.61
CA VAL A 14 4.45 19.15 -6.80
C VAL A 14 5.58 20.17 -6.64
N GLY A 15 5.95 20.46 -5.38
CA GLY A 15 7.03 21.40 -5.05
C GLY A 15 8.43 20.84 -5.36
N PRO A 16 9.45 21.72 -5.46
CA PRO A 16 10.83 21.31 -5.79
C PRO A 16 11.46 20.37 -4.74
N ASP A 17 10.93 20.36 -3.52
CA ASP A 17 11.43 19.55 -2.39
C ASP A 17 10.71 18.20 -2.25
N THR A 18 9.78 17.85 -3.15
CA THR A 18 9.07 16.58 -3.06
C THR A 18 9.99 15.41 -3.41
N ASN A 19 9.99 14.39 -2.56
CA ASN A 19 10.75 13.17 -2.78
C ASN A 19 10.23 12.44 -4.03
N VAL A 20 11.11 12.30 -5.02
CA VAL A 20 10.88 11.47 -6.21
C VAL A 20 11.62 10.16 -6.02
N LEU A 21 10.89 9.04 -6.03
CA LEU A 21 11.50 7.73 -6.08
C LEU A 21 11.98 7.48 -7.51
N VAL A 22 13.28 7.22 -7.67
CA VAL A 22 13.90 6.94 -8.97
C VAL A 22 14.68 5.64 -8.90
N TYR A 23 14.42 4.72 -9.83
CA TYR A 23 15.20 3.50 -9.99
C TYR A 23 15.24 3.09 -11.46
N ASP A 24 16.31 2.41 -11.87
CA ASP A 24 16.44 1.85 -13.21
C ASP A 24 16.05 0.37 -13.26
N VAL A 25 15.53 -0.06 -14.40
CA VAL A 25 15.14 -1.45 -14.67
C VAL A 25 15.18 -1.69 -16.18
N SER A 26 15.36 -2.94 -16.62
CA SER A 26 15.18 -3.25 -18.04
C SER A 26 13.70 -3.16 -18.43
N ALA A 27 13.44 -2.58 -19.61
CA ALA A 27 12.07 -2.36 -20.10
C ALA A 27 11.29 -3.69 -20.19
N ARG A 28 11.92 -4.75 -20.70
CA ARG A 28 11.36 -6.11 -20.74
C ARG A 28 10.99 -6.63 -19.35
N SER A 29 11.86 -6.49 -18.36
CA SER A 29 11.57 -6.96 -17.00
C SER A 29 10.39 -6.20 -16.42
N PHE A 30 10.33 -4.89 -16.64
CA PHE A 30 9.24 -4.08 -16.13
C PHE A 30 7.91 -4.43 -16.83
N ALA A 31 7.89 -4.58 -18.15
CA ALA A 31 6.71 -5.04 -18.89
C ALA A 31 6.22 -6.43 -18.42
N ALA A 32 7.14 -7.36 -18.13
CA ALA A 32 6.81 -8.68 -17.60
C ALA A 32 6.19 -8.61 -16.20
N VAL A 33 6.73 -7.77 -15.31
CA VAL A 33 6.13 -7.50 -13.99
C VAL A 33 4.74 -6.89 -14.15
N ILE A 34 4.57 -5.97 -15.12
CA ILE A 34 3.28 -5.34 -15.37
C ILE A 34 2.24 -6.41 -15.78
N ARG A 35 2.57 -7.26 -16.74
CA ARG A 35 1.67 -8.35 -17.19
C ARG A 35 1.31 -9.34 -16.09
N ARG A 36 2.31 -9.75 -15.31
CA ARG A 36 2.13 -10.76 -14.25
C ARG A 36 1.28 -10.23 -13.09
N THR A 37 1.40 -8.95 -12.79
CA THR A 37 0.82 -8.36 -11.57
C THR A 37 -0.50 -7.61 -11.84
N TYR A 38 -0.72 -7.08 -13.06
CA TYR A 38 -1.77 -6.07 -13.30
C TYR A 38 -2.90 -6.48 -14.22
N SER A 39 -2.93 -7.72 -14.72
CA SER A 39 -4.10 -8.25 -15.46
C SER A 39 -5.38 -8.35 -14.61
N LYS A 40 -5.34 -8.09 -13.29
CA LYS A 40 -6.51 -8.08 -12.41
C LYS A 40 -6.66 -6.90 -11.43
N LYS A 41 -5.68 -5.97 -11.28
CA LYS A 41 -5.67 -5.01 -10.13
C LYS A 41 -5.32 -3.53 -10.39
N GLN A 42 -4.59 -3.16 -11.43
CA GLN A 42 -4.35 -1.73 -11.77
C GLN A 42 -4.28 -1.54 -13.28
N ALA A 43 -5.45 -1.28 -13.89
CA ALA A 43 -5.60 -1.15 -15.34
C ALA A 43 -4.79 0.01 -15.95
N ASN A 44 -4.47 1.02 -15.15
CA ASN A 44 -3.73 2.22 -15.55
C ASN A 44 -2.25 1.96 -15.90
N LEU A 45 -1.68 0.78 -15.59
CA LEU A 45 -0.33 0.40 -16.02
C LEU A 45 -0.33 -0.43 -17.31
N VAL A 46 -1.49 -0.90 -17.77
CA VAL A 46 -1.62 -1.61 -19.05
C VAL A 46 -1.08 -0.79 -20.23
N PRO A 47 -1.31 0.54 -20.32
CA PRO A 47 -0.76 1.37 -21.40
C PRO A 47 0.78 1.42 -21.45
N PHE A 48 1.48 0.95 -20.40
CA PHE A 48 2.94 0.96 -20.37
C PHE A 48 3.53 -0.28 -21.05
N ILE A 49 2.74 -1.34 -21.27
CA ILE A 49 3.23 -2.62 -21.80
C ILE A 49 3.81 -2.41 -23.20
N ASP A 50 3.02 -1.91 -24.15
CA ASP A 50 3.46 -1.80 -25.55
C ASP A 50 4.69 -0.88 -25.71
N PRO A 51 4.76 0.32 -25.08
CA PRO A 51 5.96 1.16 -25.12
C PRO A 51 7.22 0.49 -24.54
N LEU A 52 7.08 -0.27 -23.44
CA LEU A 52 8.21 -0.95 -22.82
C LEU A 52 8.69 -2.16 -23.64
N GLU A 53 7.77 -2.88 -24.27
CA GLU A 53 8.13 -4.01 -25.14
C GLU A 53 8.90 -3.59 -26.38
N ALA A 54 8.52 -2.46 -26.98
CA ALA A 54 9.22 -1.89 -28.12
C ALA A 54 10.70 -1.58 -27.83
N LEU A 55 11.03 -1.32 -26.56
CA LEU A 55 12.39 -1.04 -26.08
C LEU A 55 13.21 -2.31 -25.75
N GLY A 56 12.58 -3.48 -25.67
CA GLY A 56 13.27 -4.73 -25.39
C GLY A 56 14.09 -4.70 -24.08
N ASP A 57 15.39 -4.95 -24.17
CA ASP A 57 16.29 -4.99 -23.00
C ASP A 57 16.90 -3.62 -22.64
N GLU A 58 16.49 -2.54 -23.29
CA GLU A 58 16.96 -1.20 -22.93
C GLU A 58 16.63 -0.86 -21.46
N LEU A 59 17.54 -0.13 -20.81
CA LEU A 59 17.31 0.39 -19.47
C LEU A 59 16.38 1.60 -19.52
N VAL A 60 15.39 1.60 -18.64
CA VAL A 60 14.47 2.71 -18.39
C VAL A 60 14.60 3.17 -16.94
N LEU A 61 14.39 4.46 -16.71
CA LEU A 61 14.18 5.02 -15.38
C LEU A 61 12.69 5.04 -15.08
N ILE A 62 12.34 4.55 -13.91
CA ILE A 62 11.01 4.72 -13.34
C ILE A 62 11.10 5.84 -12.31
N CYS A 63 10.38 6.92 -12.57
CA CYS A 63 10.26 8.08 -11.69
C CYS A 63 8.84 8.10 -11.10
N GLN A 64 8.75 8.06 -9.78
CA GLN A 64 7.48 8.04 -9.07
C GLN A 64 7.40 9.22 -8.11
N VAL A 65 6.27 9.90 -8.14
CA VAL A 65 5.99 11.01 -7.23
C VAL A 65 4.57 10.91 -6.71
N GLU A 66 4.43 11.12 -5.40
CA GLU A 66 3.17 11.08 -4.69
C GLU A 66 2.72 12.51 -4.38
N HIS A 67 1.45 12.81 -4.61
CA HIS A 67 0.82 14.09 -4.28
C HIS A 67 -0.60 13.83 -3.77
N GLY A 68 -0.81 14.01 -2.47
CA GLY A 68 -2.05 13.61 -1.82
C GLY A 68 -2.35 12.12 -2.02
N ASP A 69 -3.55 11.81 -2.51
CA ASP A 69 -3.94 10.44 -2.87
C ASP A 69 -3.48 10.01 -4.27
N GLU A 70 -2.75 10.84 -5.00
CA GLU A 70 -2.34 10.51 -6.37
C GLU A 70 -0.89 10.04 -6.46
N LEU A 71 -0.66 9.00 -7.28
CA LEU A 71 0.68 8.56 -7.67
C LEU A 71 0.87 8.82 -9.15
N VAL A 72 1.85 9.65 -9.48
CA VAL A 72 2.35 9.78 -10.84
C VAL A 72 3.53 8.83 -11.04
N THR A 73 3.48 8.04 -12.11
CA THR A 73 4.61 7.24 -12.58
C THR A 73 4.99 7.72 -13.98
N VAL A 74 6.25 8.12 -14.15
CA VAL A 74 6.86 8.50 -15.42
C VAL A 74 7.98 7.53 -15.74
N VAL A 75 7.98 7.02 -16.97
CA VAL A 75 9.03 6.16 -17.51
C VAL A 75 9.84 6.94 -18.52
N LEU A 76 11.15 7.03 -18.30
CA LEU A 76 12.09 7.66 -19.22
C LEU A 76 13.08 6.63 -19.73
N ARG A 77 13.55 6.74 -20.98
CA ARG A 77 14.70 5.95 -21.42
C ARG A 77 15.93 6.40 -20.63
N ALA A 78 16.71 5.46 -20.11
CA ALA A 78 17.86 5.81 -19.27
C ALA A 78 18.94 6.59 -20.04
N ARG A 79 19.15 6.25 -21.32
CA ARG A 79 20.21 6.82 -22.17
C ARG A 79 20.07 8.32 -22.44
N ASP A 80 18.87 8.78 -22.78
CA ASP A 80 18.62 10.12 -23.32
C ASP A 80 17.50 10.85 -22.56
N ARG A 81 16.95 10.23 -21.51
CA ARG A 81 15.84 10.75 -20.69
C ARG A 81 14.57 11.03 -21.51
N THR A 82 14.44 10.44 -22.70
CA THR A 82 13.22 10.59 -23.51
C THR A 82 12.04 9.93 -22.83
N LEU A 83 10.88 10.58 -22.87
CA LEU A 83 9.64 10.05 -22.31
C LEU A 83 9.22 8.78 -23.04
N VAL A 84 8.94 7.72 -22.29
CA VAL A 84 8.47 6.41 -22.77
C VAL A 84 7.00 6.17 -22.42
N ALA A 85 6.58 6.54 -21.22
CA ALA A 85 5.19 6.47 -20.79
C ALA A 85 4.99 7.31 -19.53
N ALA A 86 3.76 7.73 -19.27
CA ALA A 86 3.39 8.32 -17.99
C ALA A 86 1.93 8.01 -17.65
N THR A 87 1.63 7.89 -16.36
CA THR A 87 0.27 7.79 -15.84
C THR A 87 0.17 8.48 -14.49
N ALA A 88 -1.01 9.01 -14.20
CA ALA A 88 -1.44 9.32 -12.84
C ALA A 88 -2.38 8.21 -12.38
N ILE A 89 -2.33 7.89 -11.10
CA ILE A 89 -3.25 6.97 -10.44
C ILE A 89 -3.88 7.74 -9.30
N ASP A 90 -5.19 7.95 -9.37
CA ASP A 90 -5.95 8.36 -8.20
C ASP A 90 -6.10 7.15 -7.28
N ARG A 91 -5.31 7.12 -6.20
CA ARG A 91 -5.37 6.06 -5.21
C ARG A 91 -6.58 6.23 -4.29
N SER A 92 -7.38 7.31 -4.41
CA SER A 92 -8.63 7.55 -3.66
C SER A 92 -9.84 6.81 -4.25
N VAL A 93 -9.82 6.54 -5.56
CA VAL A 93 -10.90 5.80 -6.24
C VAL A 93 -10.92 4.36 -5.76
N GLY A 94 -12.04 3.95 -5.16
CA GLY A 94 -12.20 2.62 -4.55
C GLY A 94 -11.74 2.53 -3.10
N LEU A 95 -11.40 3.65 -2.44
CA LEU A 95 -11.02 3.64 -1.03
C LEU A 95 -12.19 3.50 -0.08
N VAL A 96 -12.32 2.30 0.45
CA VAL A 96 -13.09 2.06 1.67
C VAL A 96 -12.29 2.63 2.84
N HIS A 97 -12.91 3.55 3.57
CA HIS A 97 -12.38 4.06 4.82
C HIS A 97 -13.22 3.56 5.98
N ILE A 98 -12.60 3.45 7.14
CA ILE A 98 -13.25 3.18 8.42
C ILE A 98 -12.79 4.24 9.41
N THR A 99 -13.71 4.75 10.23
CA THR A 99 -13.31 5.62 11.33
C THR A 99 -12.63 4.79 12.42
N VAL A 100 -11.72 5.38 13.18
CA VAL A 100 -11.11 4.73 14.35
C VAL A 100 -12.18 4.27 15.33
N GLN A 101 -13.25 5.04 15.52
CA GLN A 101 -14.40 4.65 16.34
C GLN A 101 -15.06 3.35 15.85
N GLU A 102 -15.35 3.25 14.56
CA GLU A 102 -15.98 2.06 13.98
C GLU A 102 -15.03 0.87 13.99
N LEU A 103 -13.74 1.09 13.73
CA LEU A 103 -12.71 0.06 13.83
C LEU A 103 -12.62 -0.50 15.26
N CYS A 104 -12.61 0.38 16.27
CA CYS A 104 -12.65 -0.02 17.68
C CYS A 104 -13.91 -0.83 18.01
N SER A 105 -15.07 -0.41 17.50
CA SER A 105 -16.34 -1.14 17.70
C SER A 105 -16.24 -2.56 17.17
N ARG A 106 -15.76 -2.72 15.94
CA ARG A 106 -15.62 -4.03 15.28
C ARG A 106 -14.58 -4.92 15.95
N LEU A 107 -13.43 -4.37 16.32
CA LEU A 107 -12.39 -5.10 17.04
C LEU A 107 -12.89 -5.57 18.41
N ARG A 108 -13.67 -4.74 19.12
CA ARG A 108 -14.22 -5.08 20.43
C ARG A 108 -15.33 -6.14 20.36
N ALA A 109 -16.06 -6.21 19.25
CA ALA A 109 -17.09 -7.22 19.01
C ALA A 109 -16.57 -8.51 18.37
N SER A 110 -15.27 -8.59 18.04
CA SER A 110 -14.69 -9.71 17.30
C SER A 110 -13.93 -10.68 18.20
N ASP A 111 -14.19 -11.97 18.01
CA ASP A 111 -13.40 -13.07 18.59
C ASP A 111 -12.21 -13.49 17.70
N ALA A 112 -11.90 -12.71 16.66
CA ALA A 112 -10.82 -13.02 15.74
C ALA A 112 -9.45 -12.98 16.42
N PRO A 113 -8.49 -13.83 15.98
CA PRO A 113 -7.16 -13.86 16.56
C PRO A 113 -6.50 -12.48 16.48
N GLY A 114 -6.02 -12.00 17.64
CA GLY A 114 -5.30 -10.73 17.76
C GLY A 114 -6.17 -9.47 17.72
N ALA A 115 -7.51 -9.57 17.70
CA ALA A 115 -8.41 -8.41 17.73
C ALA A 115 -8.13 -7.47 18.91
N GLY A 116 -7.91 -8.03 20.11
CA GLY A 116 -7.54 -7.26 21.30
C GLY A 116 -6.21 -6.51 21.16
N LEU A 117 -5.21 -7.11 20.51
CA LEU A 117 -3.89 -6.50 20.30
C LEU A 117 -3.98 -5.27 19.39
N ALA A 118 -4.76 -5.35 18.31
CA ALA A 118 -4.99 -4.20 17.47
C ALA A 118 -5.86 -3.15 18.17
N LEU A 119 -6.85 -3.55 18.97
CA LEU A 119 -7.67 -2.61 19.74
C LEU A 119 -6.85 -1.78 20.72
N GLU A 120 -5.86 -2.38 21.39
CA GLU A 120 -4.89 -1.68 22.24
C GLU A 120 -4.19 -0.53 21.50
N VAL A 121 -3.81 -0.73 20.25
CA VAL A 121 -3.15 0.32 19.43
C VAL A 121 -4.16 1.34 18.91
N VAL A 122 -5.24 0.87 18.29
CA VAL A 122 -6.22 1.72 17.59
C VAL A 122 -6.93 2.67 18.57
N SER A 123 -7.19 2.23 19.81
CA SER A 123 -7.84 3.05 20.84
C SER A 123 -7.04 4.27 21.29
N GLN A 124 -5.77 4.38 20.88
CA GLN A 124 -4.91 5.54 21.17
C GLN A 124 -5.03 6.65 20.12
N CYS A 125 -5.70 6.40 19.00
CA CYS A 125 -5.92 7.36 17.93
C CYS A 125 -7.22 8.17 18.15
N PRO A 126 -7.33 9.39 17.60
CA PRO A 126 -8.57 10.16 17.56
C PRO A 126 -9.73 9.38 16.94
N ALA A 127 -10.89 9.38 17.58
CA ALA A 127 -12.04 8.55 17.22
C ALA A 127 -12.60 8.84 15.81
N ASP A 128 -12.52 10.10 15.38
CA ASP A 128 -12.98 10.60 14.08
C ASP A 128 -11.94 10.43 12.96
N GLU A 129 -10.70 10.04 13.29
CA GLU A 129 -9.67 9.78 12.30
C GLU A 129 -10.14 8.69 11.33
N ARG A 130 -9.97 8.97 10.03
CA ARG A 130 -10.34 8.05 8.95
C ARG A 130 -9.12 7.24 8.55
N VAL A 131 -9.25 5.93 8.68
CA VAL A 131 -8.20 4.98 8.32
C VAL A 131 -8.58 4.28 7.01
N ARG A 132 -7.59 4.14 6.14
CA ARG A 132 -7.74 3.49 4.85
C ARG A 132 -7.78 1.97 4.98
N ILE A 133 -8.69 1.33 4.23
CA ILE A 133 -8.72 -0.12 4.01
C ILE A 133 -8.19 -0.40 2.61
N PHE A 134 -7.14 -1.21 2.52
CA PHE A 134 -6.50 -1.64 1.28
C PHE A 134 -6.98 -3.02 0.88
N GLU A 135 -7.39 -3.21 -0.37
CA GLU A 135 -7.64 -4.55 -0.89
C GLU A 135 -6.31 -5.26 -1.20
N GLN A 136 -6.11 -6.43 -0.61
CA GLN A 136 -4.92 -7.25 -0.84
C GLN A 136 -5.24 -8.73 -1.00
N GLY A 137 -4.39 -9.47 -1.73
CA GLY A 137 -4.55 -10.91 -1.86
C GLY A 137 -4.16 -11.63 -0.58
N ALA A 138 -5.09 -12.40 0.00
CA ALA A 138 -4.93 -12.98 1.33
C ALA A 138 -3.66 -13.82 1.50
N LEU A 139 -3.40 -14.77 0.58
CA LEU A 139 -2.21 -15.63 0.62
C LEU A 139 -0.91 -14.84 0.42
N SER A 140 -0.93 -13.84 -0.48
CA SER A 140 0.24 -12.97 -0.69
C SER A 140 0.56 -12.16 0.56
N THR A 141 -0.46 -11.56 1.20
CA THR A 141 -0.31 -10.79 2.43
C THR A 141 0.20 -11.69 3.56
N ALA A 142 -0.38 -12.88 3.75
CA ALA A 142 0.08 -13.83 4.78
C ALA A 142 1.57 -14.18 4.63
N ARG A 143 2.02 -14.50 3.42
CA ARG A 143 3.42 -14.83 3.14
C ARG A 143 4.35 -13.65 3.38
N THR A 144 4.00 -12.48 2.83
CA THR A 144 4.80 -11.26 3.00
C THR A 144 4.90 -10.87 4.47
N PHE A 145 3.81 -10.99 5.23
CA PHE A 145 3.78 -10.62 6.63
C PHE A 145 4.59 -11.59 7.49
N LEU A 146 4.46 -12.91 7.24
CA LEU A 146 5.32 -13.90 7.89
C LEU A 146 6.80 -13.58 7.65
N THR A 147 7.22 -13.36 6.40
CA THR A 147 8.62 -13.02 6.12
C THR A 147 9.04 -11.72 6.80
N LYS A 148 8.29 -10.62 6.59
CA LYS A 148 8.64 -9.29 7.09
C LYS A 148 8.70 -9.23 8.61
N TYR A 149 7.67 -9.76 9.27
CA TYR A 149 7.51 -9.58 10.71
C TYR A 149 8.22 -10.68 11.53
N THR A 150 8.51 -11.85 10.96
CA THR A 150 9.50 -12.75 11.57
C THR A 150 10.88 -12.10 11.60
N MET A 151 11.33 -11.51 10.49
CA MET A 151 12.60 -10.75 10.47
C MET A 151 12.58 -9.54 11.41
N ALA A 152 11.44 -8.88 11.59
CA ALA A 152 11.31 -7.79 12.56
C ALA A 152 11.43 -8.32 14.00
N ALA A 153 10.77 -9.43 14.34
CA ALA A 153 10.91 -10.06 15.64
C ALA A 153 12.37 -10.45 15.95
N GLU A 154 13.07 -11.03 14.96
CA GLU A 154 14.50 -11.37 15.07
C GLU A 154 15.39 -10.13 15.31
N LYS A 155 14.97 -8.96 14.86
CA LYS A 155 15.65 -7.67 15.07
C LYS A 155 15.24 -6.96 16.36
N GLY A 156 14.42 -7.60 17.21
CA GLY A 156 14.02 -7.09 18.51
C GLY A 156 12.76 -6.23 18.52
N PHE A 157 11.98 -6.18 17.43
CA PHE A 157 10.65 -5.54 17.44
C PHE A 157 9.63 -6.43 18.17
N ASP A 158 8.69 -5.80 18.89
CA ASP A 158 7.61 -6.53 19.59
C ASP A 158 6.49 -6.89 18.60
N VAL A 159 6.58 -8.07 17.98
CA VAL A 159 5.57 -8.56 17.03
C VAL A 159 4.63 -9.53 17.73
N ARG A 160 3.37 -9.15 17.90
CA ARG A 160 2.34 -9.95 18.58
C ARG A 160 1.20 -10.33 17.62
N GLY A 161 0.79 -11.60 17.62
CA GLY A 161 -0.36 -12.09 16.85
C GLY A 161 -0.07 -12.55 15.41
N LEU A 162 1.19 -12.48 14.94
CA LEU A 162 1.59 -12.82 13.56
C LEU A 162 1.14 -14.22 13.11
N ASP A 163 1.33 -15.24 13.95
CA ASP A 163 0.96 -16.62 13.58
C ASP A 163 -0.56 -16.78 13.41
N GLY A 164 -1.35 -16.21 14.32
CA GLY A 164 -2.81 -16.23 14.25
C GLY A 164 -3.31 -15.49 13.01
N PHE A 165 -2.69 -14.35 12.71
CA PHE A 165 -2.95 -13.56 11.51
C PHE A 165 -2.69 -14.37 10.23
N ALA A 166 -1.50 -14.93 10.08
CA ALA A 166 -1.15 -15.69 8.88
C ALA A 166 -2.03 -16.94 8.70
N ARG A 167 -2.30 -17.68 9.79
CA ARG A 167 -3.16 -18.88 9.75
C ARG A 167 -4.60 -18.57 9.34
N ALA A 168 -5.13 -17.41 9.70
CA ALA A 168 -6.47 -16.99 9.30
C ALA A 168 -6.55 -16.62 7.81
N LEU A 169 -5.46 -16.08 7.25
CA LEU A 169 -5.41 -15.61 5.86
C LEU A 169 -5.08 -16.70 4.84
N VAL A 170 -4.23 -17.68 5.19
CA VAL A 170 -3.79 -18.74 4.26
C VAL A 170 -4.95 -19.50 3.59
N PRO A 171 -6.03 -19.90 4.30
CA PRO A 171 -7.14 -20.64 3.69
C PRO A 171 -7.91 -19.86 2.62
N LEU A 172 -7.85 -18.52 2.63
CA LEU A 172 -8.55 -17.67 1.67
C LEU A 172 -7.88 -17.64 0.28
N GLY A 173 -6.67 -18.18 0.14
CA GLY A 173 -5.99 -18.26 -1.16
C GLY A 173 -5.83 -16.89 -1.84
N ASP A 174 -6.35 -16.77 -3.06
CA ASP A 174 -6.23 -15.56 -3.89
C ASP A 174 -7.35 -14.53 -3.68
N GLU A 175 -8.25 -14.76 -2.72
CA GLU A 175 -9.33 -13.81 -2.40
C GLU A 175 -8.78 -12.44 -1.95
N GLN A 176 -9.55 -11.39 -2.25
CA GLN A 176 -9.22 -10.02 -1.85
C GLN A 176 -9.80 -9.72 -0.47
N LEU A 177 -8.93 -9.55 0.53
CA LEU A 177 -9.30 -9.10 1.86
C LEU A 177 -9.12 -7.59 1.98
N GLY A 178 -9.81 -6.98 2.93
CA GLY A 178 -9.53 -5.61 3.35
C GLY A 178 -8.43 -5.60 4.42
N LEU A 179 -7.41 -4.77 4.27
CA LEU A 179 -6.33 -4.61 5.23
C LEU A 179 -6.29 -3.17 5.73
N CYS A 180 -6.27 -2.99 7.05
CA CYS A 180 -6.20 -1.69 7.70
C CYS A 180 -4.97 -1.64 8.60
N ILE A 181 -4.20 -0.54 8.50
CA ILE A 181 -2.99 -0.33 9.29
C ILE A 181 -3.15 0.99 10.03
N VAL A 182 -3.03 0.95 11.35
CA VAL A 182 -3.12 2.12 12.23
C VAL A 182 -1.82 2.23 12.99
N GLN A 183 -1.22 3.42 12.99
CA GLN A 183 -0.04 3.71 13.80
C GLN A 183 -0.42 4.63 14.97
N ALA A 184 -0.08 4.21 16.17
CA ALA A 184 -0.14 5.05 17.37
C ALA A 184 1.24 5.07 18.02
N ASP A 185 1.88 6.25 17.97
CA ASP A 185 3.23 6.49 18.51
C ASP A 185 4.27 5.47 17.96
N THR A 186 4.80 4.61 18.84
CA THR A 186 5.81 3.59 18.55
C THR A 186 5.22 2.22 18.21
N SER A 187 3.90 2.13 18.07
CA SER A 187 3.15 0.89 17.82
C SER A 187 2.28 0.97 16.58
N VAL A 188 2.11 -0.17 15.90
CA VAL A 188 1.26 -0.33 14.73
C VAL A 188 0.29 -1.48 14.95
N GLY A 189 -1.00 -1.23 14.77
CA GLY A 189 -2.06 -2.22 14.75
C GLY A 189 -2.43 -2.54 13.30
N ILE A 190 -2.52 -3.82 12.97
CA ILE A 190 -2.87 -4.27 11.62
C ILE A 190 -4.08 -5.18 11.72
N THR A 191 -5.14 -4.85 10.97
CA THR A 191 -6.42 -5.56 10.97
C THR A 191 -6.73 -6.03 9.56
N ALA A 192 -7.04 -7.32 9.41
CA ALA A 192 -7.58 -7.90 8.19
C ALA A 192 -9.09 -8.13 8.33
N PHE A 193 -9.82 -7.80 7.28
CA PHE A 193 -11.27 -7.96 7.15
C PHE A 193 -11.60 -9.05 6.14
N ALA A 194 -12.71 -9.74 6.36
CA ALA A 194 -13.21 -10.75 5.43
C ALA A 194 -13.50 -10.16 4.03
N PRO A 195 -13.28 -10.91 2.94
CA PRO A 195 -13.55 -10.46 1.57
C PRO A 195 -14.98 -9.93 1.37
N GLY A 196 -15.09 -8.74 0.77
CA GLY A 196 -16.38 -8.08 0.50
C GLY A 196 -17.20 -7.71 1.74
N ARG A 197 -16.64 -7.86 2.94
CA ARG A 197 -17.26 -7.55 4.22
C ARG A 197 -16.29 -6.74 5.06
N THR A 198 -16.79 -6.28 6.20
CA THR A 198 -15.96 -5.59 7.18
C THR A 198 -15.86 -6.33 8.51
N ASP A 199 -16.18 -7.61 8.52
CA ASP A 199 -15.98 -8.48 9.67
C ASP A 199 -14.47 -8.68 9.87
N VAL A 200 -13.98 -8.50 11.09
CA VAL A 200 -12.56 -8.71 11.41
C VAL A 200 -12.25 -10.21 11.29
N LEU A 201 -11.28 -10.53 10.43
CA LEU A 201 -10.82 -11.90 10.18
C LEU A 201 -9.65 -12.26 11.11
N ALA A 202 -8.71 -11.33 11.27
CA ALA A 202 -7.57 -11.44 12.16
C ALA A 202 -6.92 -10.07 12.35
N ALA A 203 -6.13 -9.92 13.40
CA ALA A 203 -5.33 -8.74 13.62
C ALA A 203 -4.00 -9.08 14.30
N MET A 204 -3.07 -8.13 14.28
CA MET A 204 -1.76 -8.23 14.93
C MET A 204 -1.28 -6.83 15.33
N SER A 205 -0.27 -6.78 16.21
CA SER A 205 0.38 -5.53 16.59
C SER A 205 1.90 -5.64 16.45
N VAL A 206 2.54 -4.51 16.19
CA VAL A 206 4.00 -4.37 16.10
C VAL A 206 4.43 -3.15 16.92
N GLY A 207 5.22 -3.36 17.97
CA GLY A 207 5.78 -2.31 18.81
C GLY A 207 7.29 -2.12 18.61
N GLY A 208 7.84 -1.06 19.20
CA GLY A 208 9.28 -0.74 19.15
C GLY A 208 9.69 0.03 17.89
N LEU A 209 8.74 0.68 17.21
CA LEU A 209 9.02 1.56 16.07
C LEU A 209 9.51 2.92 16.57
N SER A 210 10.36 3.59 15.80
CA SER A 210 10.62 5.02 16.03
C SER A 210 9.35 5.82 15.73
N PRO A 211 9.03 6.88 16.50
CA PRO A 211 7.83 7.67 16.24
C PRO A 211 7.89 8.25 14.81
N GLY A 212 6.89 7.90 14.00
CA GLY A 212 6.73 8.46 12.66
C GLY A 212 6.23 9.91 12.73
N PRO A 213 6.44 10.73 11.67
CA PRO A 213 5.83 12.04 11.61
C PRO A 213 4.29 11.89 11.66
N ARG A 214 3.63 12.61 12.57
CA ARG A 214 2.16 12.70 12.60
C ARG A 214 1.69 13.22 11.23
N PRO A 215 0.63 12.66 10.63
CA PRO A 215 0.00 13.29 9.48
C PRO A 215 -0.42 14.69 9.91
N THR A 216 0.13 15.69 9.23
CA THR A 216 -0.20 17.08 9.51
C THR A 216 -1.64 17.27 9.08
N GLN A 217 -2.48 17.65 10.03
CA GLN A 217 -3.87 18.00 9.78
C GLN A 217 -3.85 19.22 8.85
N GLU A 218 -4.13 19.02 7.57
CA GLU A 218 -4.37 20.13 6.65
C GLU A 218 -5.60 20.88 7.17
N THR A 219 -5.33 22.07 7.70
CA THR A 219 -6.33 23.06 8.09
C THR A 219 -6.18 24.20 7.09
N GLY A 220 -7.21 24.44 6.28
CA GLY A 220 -7.34 25.63 5.44
C GLY A 220 -7.71 25.35 4.00
#